data_AF-A0A925EF27-F1
#
_entry.id   AF-A0A925EF27-F1
#
_cell.length_a   1.000
_cell.length_b   1.000
_cell.length_c   1.000
_cell.angle_alpha   90.00
_cell.angle_beta   90.00
_cell.angle_gamma   90.00
#
_symmetry.space_group_name_H-M   'P 1'
#
loop_
_entity.id
_entity.type
_entity.pdbx_description
1 polymer ?
#
loop_
_entity_poly.entity_id
_entity_poly.type
_entity_poly.pdbx_seq_one_letter_code
_entity_poly.pdbx_strand_id
1 'polypeptide(L)'
;MKKANKIDSKDYDDGMLPEYDFTGKKGVRGKYYRAREQGYTVRIYNEDGSFTEKHFGPTITLEPDIAKYFPDSESVNNALRTLISLVPNKQVGEKKAKYKVSKKPAKKIAVRK
;
A
#
# COMPACT_ATOMS: atom_id res chain seq x y z
N MET A 1 -27.98 14.60 48.19
CA MET A 1 -26.58 15.09 48.28
C MET A 1 -25.66 13.97 47.82
N LYS A 2 -24.99 14.11 46.67
CA LYS A 2 -24.06 13.07 46.17
C LYS A 2 -22.79 13.12 47.03
N LYS A 3 -22.50 12.05 47.76
CA LYS A 3 -21.23 11.92 48.51
C LYS A 3 -20.10 11.80 47.48
N ALA A 4 -19.17 12.76 47.51
CA ALA A 4 -17.92 12.63 46.80
C ALA A 4 -17.05 11.63 47.57
N ASN A 5 -16.89 10.42 47.02
CA ASN A 5 -15.83 9.52 47.47
C ASN A 5 -14.50 10.18 47.08
N LYS A 6 -13.88 10.87 48.04
CA LYS A 6 -12.47 11.27 47.95
C LYS A 6 -11.65 10.03 48.23
N ILE A 7 -11.33 9.32 47.17
CA ILE A 7 -10.31 8.29 47.17
C ILE A 7 -9.02 9.01 46.77
N ASP A 8 -8.03 9.04 47.67
CA ASP A 8 -6.73 9.65 47.39
C ASP A 8 -6.00 8.82 46.33
N SER A 9 -5.58 9.47 45.24
CA SER A 9 -4.95 8.82 44.09
C SER A 9 -3.57 8.20 44.39
N LYS A 10 -3.04 8.41 45.60
CA LYS A 10 -1.76 7.84 46.04
C LYS A 10 -1.88 6.40 46.56
N ASP A 11 -3.09 5.94 46.86
CA ASP A 11 -3.34 4.62 47.45
C ASP A 11 -3.81 3.57 46.43
N TYR A 12 -3.86 3.92 45.14
CA TYR A 12 -4.22 3.02 44.04
C TYR A 12 -2.97 2.66 43.25
N ASP A 13 -2.32 1.56 43.64
CA ASP A 13 -1.49 0.79 42.71
C ASP A 13 -2.44 0.02 41.80
N ASP A 14 -2.77 0.62 40.65
CA ASP A 14 -3.62 0.00 39.63
C ASP A 14 -2.86 -1.07 38.82
N GLY A 15 -1.61 -1.35 39.18
CA GLY A 15 -0.73 -2.28 38.48
C GLY A 15 -0.30 -1.79 37.10
N MET A 16 -0.55 -0.52 36.75
CA MET A 16 -0.05 0.04 35.49
C MET A 16 1.46 0.20 35.57
N LEU A 17 2.15 -0.33 34.57
CA LEU A 17 3.57 -0.09 34.42
C LEU A 17 3.82 1.41 34.17
N PRO A 18 4.91 2.00 34.70
CA PRO A 18 5.20 3.43 34.55
C PRO A 18 5.20 3.94 33.10
N GLU A 19 5.50 3.08 32.13
CA GLU A 19 5.48 3.38 30.69
C GLU A 19 4.07 3.73 30.18
N TYR A 20 3.02 3.23 30.84
CA TYR A 20 1.62 3.46 30.51
C TYR A 20 0.97 4.56 31.37
N ASP A 21 1.73 5.29 32.19
CA ASP A 21 1.22 6.51 32.84
C ASP A 21 1.07 7.64 31.81
N PHE A 22 -0.18 7.98 31.50
CA PHE A 22 -0.54 9.08 30.61
C PHE A 22 -0.97 10.35 31.37
N THR A 23 -0.83 10.37 32.70
CA THR A 23 -1.18 11.54 33.52
C THR A 23 -0.39 12.77 33.06
N GLY A 24 -1.09 13.88 32.84
CA GLY A 24 -0.49 15.12 32.33
C GLY A 24 -0.10 15.11 30.84
N LYS A 25 -0.21 13.98 30.12
CA LYS A 25 0.03 13.91 28.68
C LYS A 25 -1.23 14.33 27.90
N LYS A 26 -1.09 15.23 26.92
CA LYS A 26 -2.18 15.60 26.00
C LYS A 26 -2.18 14.65 24.79
N GLY A 27 -3.20 13.81 24.66
CA GLY A 27 -3.38 12.96 23.49
C GLY A 27 -3.76 13.78 22.25
N VAL A 28 -3.12 13.53 21.11
CA VAL A 28 -3.47 14.15 19.81
C VAL A 28 -4.24 13.12 18.97
N ARG A 29 -5.54 13.37 18.77
CA ARG A 29 -6.37 12.52 17.90
C ARG A 29 -5.86 12.59 16.46
N GLY A 30 -5.67 11.44 15.83
CA GLY A 30 -5.30 11.35 14.42
C GLY A 30 -3.81 11.58 14.08
N LYS A 31 -2.91 11.68 15.07
CA LYS A 31 -1.47 11.95 14.85
C LYS A 31 -0.82 11.03 13.80
N TYR A 32 -1.19 9.76 13.75
CA TYR A 32 -0.60 8.75 12.86
C TYR A 32 -1.54 8.29 11.74
N TYR A 33 -2.67 8.96 11.53
CA TYR A 33 -3.67 8.55 10.52
C TYR A 33 -3.07 8.57 9.11
N ARG A 34 -2.45 9.68 8.70
CA ARG A 34 -1.84 9.83 7.36
C ARG A 34 -0.68 8.87 7.11
N ALA A 35 0.11 8.59 8.15
CA ALA A 35 1.23 7.65 8.04
C ALA A 35 0.75 6.21 7.79
N ARG A 36 -0.41 5.83 8.35
CA ARG A 36 -1.01 4.50 8.11
C ARG A 36 -1.40 4.30 6.65
N GLU A 37 -1.79 5.36 5.94
CA GLU A 37 -2.16 5.28 4.51
C GLU A 37 -0.99 4.81 3.64
N GLN A 38 0.26 5.05 4.06
CA GLN A 38 1.46 4.64 3.33
C GLN A 38 1.82 3.16 3.53
N GLY A 39 1.15 2.48 4.47
CA GLY A 39 1.52 1.14 4.91
C GLY A 39 2.62 1.16 5.98
N TYR A 40 2.77 0.05 6.69
CA TYR A 40 3.77 -0.11 7.74
C TYR A 40 4.16 -1.58 7.92
N THR A 41 5.37 -1.80 8.41
CA THR A 41 5.88 -3.13 8.71
C THR A 41 5.88 -3.36 10.21
N VAL A 42 5.30 -4.49 10.64
CA VAL A 42 5.33 -4.93 12.05
C VAL A 42 6.24 -6.14 12.15
N ARG A 43 7.18 -6.10 13.11
CA ARG A 43 7.96 -7.26 13.52
C ARG A 43 7.30 -7.86 14.75
N ILE A 44 6.82 -9.09 14.62
CA ILE A 44 6.19 -9.83 15.71
C ILE A 44 7.23 -10.82 16.22
N TYR A 45 7.67 -10.64 17.45
CA TYR A 45 8.56 -11.58 18.13
C TYR A 45 7.72 -12.70 18.74
N ASN A 46 8.05 -13.94 18.37
CA ASN A 46 7.39 -15.14 18.88
C ASN A 46 8.14 -15.65 20.12
N GLU A 47 7.47 -16.51 20.90
CA GLU A 47 8.04 -17.11 22.13
C GLU A 47 9.28 -17.98 21.87
N ASP A 48 9.44 -18.50 20.66
CA ASP A 48 10.59 -19.29 20.22
C ASP A 48 11.83 -18.44 19.88
N GLY A 49 11.76 -17.13 20.02
CA GLY A 49 12.83 -16.18 19.70
C GLY A 49 12.93 -15.83 18.21
N SER A 50 12.07 -16.39 17.35
CA SER A 50 11.96 -15.98 15.95
C SER A 50 11.16 -14.68 15.83
N PHE A 51 11.30 -13.99 14.69
CA PHE A 51 10.41 -12.88 14.34
C PHE A 51 9.73 -13.14 13.01
N THR A 52 8.46 -12.73 12.92
CA THR A 52 7.74 -12.65 11.64
C THR A 52 7.61 -11.20 11.24
N GLU A 53 8.06 -10.88 10.02
CA GLU A 53 7.89 -9.57 9.43
C GLU A 53 6.59 -9.54 8.64
N LYS A 54 5.61 -8.76 9.12
CA LYS A 54 4.31 -8.61 8.46
C LYS A 54 4.18 -7.20 7.89
N HIS A 55 4.05 -7.13 6.58
CA HIS A 55 3.80 -5.88 5.87
C HIS A 55 2.30 -5.61 5.78
N PHE A 56 1.87 -4.47 6.31
CA PHE A 56 0.53 -3.94 6.12
C PHE A 56 0.62 -2.88 5.04
N GLY A 57 0.10 -3.18 3.85
CA GLY A 57 0.21 -2.32 2.68
C GLY A 57 -0.48 -0.97 2.82
N PRO A 58 -0.29 -0.09 1.83
CA PRO A 58 -0.96 1.20 1.79
C PRO A 58 -2.48 0.98 1.79
N THR A 59 -3.17 1.72 2.66
CA THR A 59 -4.63 1.67 2.73
C THR A 59 -5.19 2.65 1.69
N ILE A 60 -5.94 2.12 0.73
CA ILE A 60 -6.63 2.93 -0.29
C ILE A 60 -8.05 3.18 0.23
N THR A 61 -8.30 4.40 0.69
CA THR A 61 -9.61 4.80 1.20
C THR A 61 -10.48 5.26 0.03
N LEU A 62 -11.70 4.71 -0.09
CA LEU A 62 -12.68 5.19 -1.07
C LEU A 62 -13.37 6.45 -0.55
N GLU A 63 -13.72 7.36 -1.47
CA GLU A 63 -14.56 8.50 -1.13
C GLU A 63 -16.00 8.04 -0.76
N PRO A 64 -16.73 8.79 0.09
CA PRO A 64 -18.02 8.35 0.63
C PRO A 64 -19.12 8.16 -0.42
N ASP A 65 -19.00 8.80 -1.58
CA ASP A 65 -19.88 8.63 -2.73
C ASP A 65 -19.59 7.34 -3.48
N ILE A 66 -18.31 7.00 -3.69
CA ILE A 66 -17.86 5.77 -4.36
C ILE A 66 -18.14 4.54 -3.49
N ALA A 67 -17.91 4.65 -2.17
CA ALA A 67 -18.15 3.56 -1.22
C ALA A 67 -19.62 3.09 -1.18
N LYS A 68 -20.58 3.93 -1.62
CA LYS A 68 -21.99 3.54 -1.76
C LYS A 68 -22.22 2.49 -2.84
N TYR A 69 -21.39 2.51 -3.89
CA TYR A 69 -21.50 1.59 -5.03
C TYR A 69 -20.56 0.39 -4.89
N PHE A 70 -19.45 0.57 -4.17
CA PHE A 70 -18.42 -0.46 -3.97
C PHE A 70 -18.24 -0.77 -2.48
N PRO A 71 -18.95 -1.79 -1.95
CA PRO A 71 -18.91 -2.11 -0.52
C PRO A 71 -17.61 -2.77 -0.06
N ASP A 72 -16.87 -3.41 -0.98
CA ASP A 72 -15.65 -4.15 -0.68
C ASP A 72 -14.59 -3.98 -1.78
N SER A 73 -13.37 -4.44 -1.48
CA SER A 73 -12.23 -4.38 -2.41
C SER A 73 -12.38 -5.33 -3.60
N GLU A 74 -13.16 -6.41 -3.47
CA GLU A 74 -13.38 -7.37 -4.56
C GLU A 74 -14.21 -6.74 -5.68
N SER A 75 -15.29 -6.04 -5.33
CA SER A 75 -16.17 -5.29 -6.22
C SER A 75 -15.41 -4.20 -6.98
N VAL A 76 -14.59 -3.40 -6.29
CA VAL A 76 -13.71 -2.40 -6.93
C VAL A 76 -12.78 -3.07 -7.93
N ASN A 77 -12.09 -4.13 -7.51
CA ASN A 77 -11.10 -4.80 -8.35
C ASN A 77 -11.73 -5.44 -9.59
N ASN A 78 -12.93 -6.03 -9.47
CA ASN A 78 -13.64 -6.56 -10.61
C ASN A 78 -14.01 -5.45 -11.61
N ALA A 79 -14.58 -4.34 -11.16
CA ALA A 79 -14.93 -3.22 -12.05
C ALA A 79 -13.71 -2.61 -12.76
N LEU A 80 -12.59 -2.45 -12.06
CA LEU A 80 -11.37 -1.95 -12.68
C LEU A 80 -10.79 -2.95 -13.70
N ARG A 81 -10.84 -4.26 -13.41
CA ARG A 81 -10.38 -5.30 -14.34
C ARG A 81 -11.26 -5.40 -15.58
N THR A 82 -12.59 -5.29 -15.43
CA THR A 82 -13.50 -5.25 -16.59
C THR A 82 -13.26 -4.00 -17.42
N LEU A 83 -12.99 -2.85 -16.80
CA LEU A 83 -12.60 -1.66 -17.56
C LEU A 83 -11.30 -1.89 -18.33
N ILE A 84 -10.27 -2.43 -17.70
CA ILE A 84 -8.98 -2.75 -18.34
C ILE A 84 -9.17 -3.69 -19.53
N SER A 85 -10.05 -4.70 -19.43
CA SER A 85 -10.30 -5.64 -20.53
C SER A 85 -11.07 -5.02 -21.69
N LEU A 86 -11.91 -4.02 -21.42
CA LEU A 86 -12.69 -3.29 -22.43
C LEU A 86 -11.87 -2.20 -23.13
N VAL A 87 -10.83 -1.65 -22.48
CA VAL A 87 -9.93 -0.70 -23.13
C VAL A 87 -9.15 -1.44 -24.22
N PRO A 88 -9.30 -1.07 -25.51
CA PRO A 88 -8.50 -1.69 -26.56
C PRO A 88 -7.03 -1.42 -26.27
N ASN A 89 -6.22 -2.48 -26.20
CA ASN A 89 -4.77 -2.37 -26.13
C ASN A 89 -4.31 -1.50 -27.29
N LYS A 90 -3.98 -0.24 -26.98
CA LYS A 90 -3.47 0.71 -27.96
C LYS A 90 -2.13 0.14 -28.40
N GLN A 91 -2.12 -0.58 -29.52
CA GLN A 91 -0.89 -0.88 -30.24
C GLN A 91 -0.36 0.48 -30.72
N VAL A 92 0.40 1.15 -29.86
CA VAL A 92 1.23 2.28 -30.23
C VAL A 92 2.11 1.76 -31.34
N GLY A 93 1.82 2.22 -32.56
CA GLY A 93 2.11 1.47 -33.77
C GLY A 93 3.58 1.09 -33.92
N GLU A 94 3.86 -0.20 -33.97
CA GLU A 94 4.94 -0.72 -34.79
C GLU A 94 4.54 -0.55 -36.27
N LYS A 95 4.49 0.68 -36.76
CA LYS A 95 4.68 0.89 -38.20
C LYS A 95 6.15 0.56 -38.46
N LYS A 96 6.49 -0.73 -38.60
CA LYS A 96 7.76 -1.14 -39.16
C LYS A 96 7.80 -0.57 -40.56
N ALA A 97 8.46 0.57 -40.72
CA ALA A 97 8.73 1.16 -42.00
C ALA A 97 9.30 0.05 -42.88
N LYS A 98 8.64 -0.20 -44.02
CA LYS A 98 9.11 -1.14 -45.03
C LYS A 98 10.34 -0.51 -45.68
N TYR A 99 11.50 -0.57 -45.03
CA TYR A 99 12.76 -0.22 -45.66
C TYR A 99 13.01 -1.27 -46.76
N LYS A 100 12.80 -0.88 -48.02
CA LYS A 100 13.31 -1.65 -49.17
C LYS A 100 14.84 -1.61 -49.06
N VAL A 101 15.43 -2.66 -48.49
CA VAL A 101 16.88 -2.85 -48.59
C VAL A 101 17.18 -3.18 -50.06
N SER A 102 17.69 -2.21 -50.81
CA SER A 102 18.28 -2.49 -52.12
C SER A 102 19.44 -3.45 -51.91
N LYS A 103 19.33 -4.69 -52.41
CA LYS A 103 20.45 -5.64 -52.40
C LYS A 103 21.62 -4.98 -53.15
N LYS A 104 22.72 -4.68 -52.45
CA LYS A 104 23.98 -4.31 -53.12
C LYS A 104 24.43 -5.51 -53.98
N PRO A 105 24.79 -5.30 -55.25
CA PRO A 105 25.27 -6.40 -56.08
C PRO A 105 26.59 -6.92 -55.52
N ALA A 106 26.71 -8.25 -55.46
CA ALA A 106 27.93 -8.92 -55.01
C ALA A 106 29.11 -8.53 -55.92
N LYS A 107 30.20 -8.02 -55.33
CA LYS A 107 31.48 -7.85 -56.04
C LYS A 107 31.98 -9.25 -56.44
N LYS A 108 32.00 -9.56 -57.73
CA LYS A 108 32.74 -10.71 -58.25
C LYS A 108 34.22 -10.46 -57.98
N ILE A 109 34.80 -11.21 -57.06
CA ILE A 109 36.25 -11.27 -56.90
C ILE A 109 36.78 -12.08 -58.08
N ALA A 110 37.45 -11.40 -59.01
CA ALA A 110 38.18 -12.06 -60.07
C ALA A 110 39.41 -12.74 -59.45
N VAL A 111 39.38 -14.08 -59.42
CA VAL A 111 40.57 -14.89 -59.16
C VAL A 111 41.53 -14.68 -60.35
N ARG A 112 42.67 -14.04 -60.09
CA ARG A 112 43.77 -13.98 -61.06
C ARG A 112 44.59 -15.27 -60.95
N LYS A 113 44.88 -15.84 -62.12
CA LYS A 113 45.80 -16.96 -62.38
C LYS A 113 47.16 -16.74 -61.74
#